data_AF-A0A3R9X0E5-F1
#
_entry.id   AF-A0A3R9X0E5-F1
#
_cell.length_a   1.000
_cell.length_b   1.000
_cell.length_c   1.000
_cell.angle_alpha   90.00
_cell.angle_beta   90.00
_cell.angle_gamma   90.00
#
_symmetry.space_group_name_H-M   'P 1'
#
loop_
_entity.id
_entity.type
_entity.pdbx_description
1 polymer ?
#
loop_
_entity_poly.entity_id
_entity_poly.type
_entity_poly.pdbx_seq_one_letter_code
_entity_poly.pdbx_strand_id
1 'polypeptide(L)'
;MKIATGAGMAVIILLAILVIYITTKPSLIVKSIEVTDIVTSKIEGPFWVSHCPGIKIFFKTDKYPVKFYLLTSEGKVIDSYKAELPEEVAYLAINEICENIVGPKKYVVKAFIDDEEVLRREINVKGVSGSIRILNTSISVITHMLGNIKEKEPKIDKILIEVENTGDVPLYLACPLFNPVVLSVDGNPLFFTPSKEAIMPGSRERVELSIFGGVDPDERHVFTISVSGIENAPYITEPLRPEVRIDEVKLGYENFSRSWFMENITITIRNTEAYPIGLHHLEMYANDKFFLPFVRGFVNPGEEKTVTVGGTFYVKEKPSEIKIKLYGTEVVYRISEG
;
A
#
# COMPACT_ATOMS: atom_id res chain seq x y z
N MET A 1 35.60 -28.20 76.38
CA MET A 1 36.24 -27.66 75.16
C MET A 1 35.80 -28.46 73.93
N LYS A 2 34.51 -28.38 73.54
CA LYS A 2 33.94 -29.06 72.34
C LYS A 2 32.99 -28.18 71.53
N ILE A 3 32.72 -26.96 71.99
CA ILE A 3 31.75 -26.02 71.38
C ILE A 3 32.46 -25.09 70.36
N ALA A 4 33.76 -24.85 70.53
CA ALA A 4 34.54 -23.97 69.64
C ALA A 4 34.79 -24.55 68.24
N THR A 5 34.80 -25.88 68.08
CA THR A 5 35.03 -26.55 66.80
C THR A 5 33.79 -26.59 65.90
N GLY A 6 32.57 -26.58 66.47
CA GLY A 6 31.32 -26.59 65.70
C GLY A 6 31.01 -25.23 65.04
N ALA A 7 31.28 -24.13 65.75
CA ALA A 7 31.07 -22.78 65.22
C ALA A 7 32.04 -22.44 64.08
N GLY A 8 33.31 -22.87 64.17
CA GLY A 8 34.30 -22.67 63.12
C GLY A 8 33.95 -23.35 61.80
N MET A 9 33.43 -24.58 61.85
CA MET A 9 32.97 -25.31 60.66
C MET A 9 31.77 -24.65 59.98
N ALA A 10 30.80 -24.14 60.75
CA ALA A 10 29.63 -23.44 60.20
C ALA A 10 30.04 -22.15 59.47
N VAL A 11 31.00 -21.40 60.03
CA VAL A 11 31.53 -20.17 59.39
C VAL A 11 32.30 -20.48 58.11
N ILE A 12 33.08 -21.57 58.08
CA ILE A 12 33.80 -22.00 56.87
C ILE A 12 32.83 -22.44 55.77
N ILE A 13 31.76 -23.16 56.11
CA ILE A 13 30.73 -23.57 55.14
C ILE A 13 29.97 -22.36 54.60
N LEU A 14 29.60 -21.40 55.47
CA LEU A 14 28.96 -20.15 55.05
C LEU A 14 29.89 -19.32 54.14
N LEU A 15 31.17 -19.21 54.47
CA LEU A 15 32.16 -18.54 53.62
C LEU A 15 32.38 -19.27 52.30
N ALA A 16 32.39 -20.61 52.29
CA ALA A 16 32.52 -21.39 51.06
C ALA A 16 31.28 -21.22 50.17
N ILE A 17 30.07 -21.23 50.75
CA ILE A 17 28.82 -20.95 50.02
C ILE A 17 28.82 -19.51 49.50
N LEU A 18 29.26 -18.54 50.30
CA LEU A 18 29.37 -17.13 49.89
C LEU A 18 30.40 -16.97 48.77
N VAL A 19 31.55 -17.64 48.84
CA VAL A 19 32.56 -17.64 47.78
C VAL A 19 32.02 -18.32 46.53
N ILE A 20 31.32 -19.45 46.63
CA ILE A 20 30.69 -20.11 45.47
C ILE A 20 29.61 -19.21 44.87
N TYR A 21 28.83 -18.52 45.69
CA TYR A 21 27.80 -17.57 45.25
C TYR A 21 28.40 -16.32 44.58
N ILE A 22 29.55 -15.84 45.06
CA ILE A 22 30.27 -14.70 44.46
C ILE A 22 31.06 -15.12 43.21
N THR A 23 31.55 -16.37 43.14
CA THR A 23 32.38 -16.87 42.03
C THR A 23 31.59 -17.52 40.90
N THR A 24 30.31 -17.81 41.09
CA THR A 24 29.43 -18.26 40.02
C THR A 24 29.15 -17.07 39.09
N LYS A 25 29.81 -17.07 37.92
CA LYS A 25 29.56 -16.07 36.88
C LYS A 25 28.07 -16.09 36.54
N PRO A 26 27.42 -14.92 36.40
CA PRO A 26 26.02 -14.86 36.00
C PRO A 26 25.80 -15.68 34.73
N SER A 27 24.80 -16.55 34.76
CA SER A 27 24.54 -17.45 33.64
C SER A 27 23.49 -16.83 32.72
N LEU A 28 23.92 -16.38 31.54
CA LEU A 28 23.01 -15.98 30.47
C LEU A 28 23.01 -17.05 29.37
N ILE A 29 21.87 -17.71 29.18
CA ILE A 29 21.65 -18.68 28.12
C ILE A 29 20.77 -18.04 27.06
N VAL A 30 21.33 -17.75 25.88
CA VAL A 30 20.56 -17.27 24.72
C VAL A 30 20.09 -18.47 23.91
N LYS A 31 18.78 -18.65 23.81
CA LYS A 31 18.13 -19.73 23.05
C LYS A 31 18.13 -19.41 21.55
N SER A 32 17.72 -18.19 21.18
CA SER A 32 17.78 -17.73 19.79
C SER A 32 17.87 -16.20 19.71
N ILE A 33 18.35 -15.73 18.55
CA ILE A 33 18.42 -14.33 18.14
C ILE A 33 17.87 -14.31 16.71
N GLU A 34 16.73 -13.68 16.50
CA GLU A 34 16.00 -13.70 15.24
C GLU A 34 15.64 -12.27 14.82
N VAL A 35 15.74 -11.99 13.52
CA VAL A 35 15.15 -10.77 12.97
C VAL A 35 13.65 -10.98 12.82
N THR A 36 12.87 -10.04 13.31
CA THR A 36 11.41 -10.15 13.36
C THR A 36 10.75 -8.79 13.16
N ASP A 37 9.43 -8.82 13.05
CA ASP A 37 8.58 -7.64 13.13
C ASP A 37 8.23 -7.39 14.60
N ILE A 38 8.70 -6.27 15.15
CA ILE A 38 8.36 -5.86 16.51
C ILE A 38 7.10 -5.00 16.43
N VAL A 39 6.04 -5.53 17.03
CA VAL A 39 4.76 -4.84 17.18
C VAL A 39 4.79 -4.07 18.49
N THR A 40 4.91 -2.74 18.44
CA THR A 40 4.91 -1.90 19.64
C THR A 40 3.63 -1.08 19.75
N SER A 41 3.06 -1.06 20.96
CA SER A 41 2.01 -0.12 21.38
C SER A 41 2.56 1.10 22.11
N LYS A 42 3.90 1.27 22.13
CA LYS A 42 4.59 2.28 22.95
C LYS A 42 4.41 3.72 22.46
N ILE A 43 3.75 3.93 21.32
CA ILE A 43 3.34 5.26 20.88
C ILE A 43 1.97 5.52 21.50
N GLU A 44 1.94 6.29 22.58
CA GLU A 44 0.69 6.72 23.22
C GLU A 44 -0.17 7.50 22.21
N GLY A 45 -1.23 6.85 21.74
CA GLY A 45 -2.21 7.40 20.81
C GLY A 45 -3.33 6.38 20.57
N PRO A 46 -4.58 6.80 20.35
CA PRO A 46 -5.73 5.91 20.52
C PRO A 46 -5.90 4.80 19.47
N PHE A 47 -5.05 4.67 18.44
CA PHE A 47 -5.34 3.76 17.31
C PHE A 47 -4.15 3.09 16.59
N TRP A 48 -2.91 3.16 17.07
CA TRP A 48 -1.77 2.87 16.19
C TRP A 48 -0.83 1.78 16.72
N VAL A 49 -0.94 0.60 16.11
CA VAL A 49 0.07 -0.45 16.21
C VAL A 49 1.24 -0.05 15.31
N SER A 50 2.44 0.06 15.86
CA SER A 50 3.64 0.42 15.08
C SER A 50 4.50 -0.82 14.85
N HIS A 51 4.77 -1.10 13.58
CA HIS A 51 5.64 -2.18 13.14
C HIS A 51 7.07 -1.64 12.95
N CYS A 52 8.07 -2.32 13.49
CA CYS A 52 9.46 -1.98 13.21
C CYS A 52 10.31 -3.24 13.06
N PRO A 53 11.26 -3.26 12.10
CA PRO A 53 12.16 -4.39 11.99
C PRO A 53 13.05 -4.39 13.23
N GLY A 54 13.22 -5.56 13.84
CA GLY A 54 14.05 -5.65 15.02
C GLY A 54 14.53 -7.05 15.32
N ILE A 55 15.29 -7.15 16.40
CA ILE A 55 15.89 -8.38 16.87
C ILE A 55 15.15 -8.84 18.11
N LYS A 56 14.62 -10.07 18.03
CA LYS A 56 14.05 -10.78 19.14
C LYS A 56 15.09 -11.73 19.71
N ILE A 57 15.37 -11.56 21.00
CA ILE A 57 16.33 -12.38 21.74
C ILE A 57 15.53 -13.20 22.75
N PHE A 58 15.53 -14.51 22.58
CA PHE A 58 15.02 -15.43 23.58
C PHE A 58 16.15 -15.85 24.49
N PHE A 59 16.01 -15.62 25.79
CA PHE A 59 17.07 -15.91 26.75
C PHE A 59 16.52 -16.46 28.06
N LYS A 60 17.43 -17.01 28.86
CA LYS A 60 17.18 -17.43 30.24
C LYS A 60 18.37 -16.96 31.07
N THR A 61 18.08 -16.41 32.24
CA THR A 61 19.09 -15.95 33.20
C THR A 61 18.65 -16.28 34.60
N ASP A 62 19.61 -16.49 35.49
CA ASP A 62 19.39 -16.57 36.94
C ASP A 62 19.59 -15.23 37.64
N LYS A 63 20.08 -14.21 36.90
CA LYS A 63 20.38 -12.87 37.43
C LYS A 63 19.82 -11.76 36.57
N TYR A 64 19.19 -10.79 37.22
CA TYR A 64 18.56 -9.62 36.63
C TYR A 64 19.03 -8.34 37.33
N PRO A 65 18.93 -7.16 36.69
CA PRO A 65 18.46 -6.94 35.32
C PRO A 65 19.49 -7.38 34.27
N VAL A 66 19.00 -7.77 33.09
CA VAL A 66 19.88 -7.97 31.92
C VAL A 66 19.70 -6.77 30.99
N LYS A 67 20.80 -6.09 30.68
CA LYS A 67 20.81 -4.98 29.72
C LYS A 67 21.29 -5.51 28.37
N PHE A 68 20.42 -5.46 27.37
CA PHE A 68 20.78 -5.74 25.99
C PHE A 68 21.02 -4.45 25.23
N TYR A 69 22.03 -4.44 24.38
CA TYR A 69 22.33 -3.35 23.46
C TYR A 69 22.43 -3.90 22.04
N LEU A 70 21.78 -3.22 21.11
CA LEU A 70 21.98 -3.39 19.68
C LEU A 70 22.92 -2.29 19.19
N LEU A 71 23.96 -2.67 18.47
CA LEU A 71 24.96 -1.75 17.94
C LEU A 71 25.16 -1.94 16.43
N THR A 72 25.60 -0.89 15.76
CA THR A 72 26.18 -0.98 14.41
C THR A 72 27.51 -1.73 14.44
N SER A 73 28.04 -2.12 13.28
CA SER A 73 29.38 -2.72 13.16
C SER A 73 30.52 -1.84 13.72
N GLU A 74 30.33 -0.53 13.72
CA GLU A 74 31.29 0.47 14.23
C GLU A 74 31.15 0.70 15.74
N GLY A 75 30.18 0.04 16.40
CA GLY A 75 29.96 0.13 17.83
C GLY A 75 29.07 1.30 18.29
N LYS A 76 28.33 1.94 17.38
CA LYS A 76 27.30 2.92 17.77
C LYS A 76 26.06 2.19 18.27
N VAL A 77 25.55 2.57 19.44
CA VAL A 77 24.29 2.03 19.97
C VAL A 77 23.11 2.49 19.09
N ILE A 78 22.28 1.53 18.68
CA ILE A 78 21.05 1.72 17.92
C ILE A 78 19.87 1.72 18.89
N ASP A 79 19.76 0.67 19.70
CA ASP A 79 18.69 0.48 20.66
C ASP A 79 19.20 -0.28 21.90
N SER A 80 18.42 -0.23 22.97
CA SER A 80 18.70 -0.96 24.21
C SER A 80 17.43 -1.44 24.89
N TYR A 81 17.51 -2.60 25.50
CA TYR A 81 16.41 -3.21 26.23
C TYR A 81 16.89 -3.65 27.61
N LYS A 82 16.18 -3.26 28.66
CA LYS A 82 16.44 -3.70 30.02
C LYS A 82 15.37 -4.68 30.42
N ALA A 83 15.72 -5.96 30.44
CA ALA A 83 14.82 -7.00 30.92
C ALA A 83 14.80 -6.99 32.46
N GLU A 84 13.60 -6.84 33.02
CA GLU A 84 13.35 -6.97 34.45
C GLU A 84 12.65 -8.31 34.75
N LEU A 85 12.68 -8.77 36.00
CA LEU A 85 12.13 -10.07 36.40
C LEU A 85 10.61 -10.15 36.10
N PRO A 86 10.07 -11.27 35.56
CA PRO A 86 10.72 -12.47 35.00
C PRO A 86 10.62 -12.51 33.46
N GLU A 87 11.20 -11.54 32.76
CA GLU A 87 11.16 -11.52 31.29
C GLU A 87 12.18 -12.51 30.67
N GLU A 88 11.75 -13.29 29.68
CA GLU A 88 12.60 -14.22 28.90
C GLU A 88 12.81 -13.77 27.44
N VAL A 89 12.32 -12.58 27.09
CA VAL A 89 12.39 -12.05 25.72
C VAL A 89 12.82 -10.59 25.76
N ALA A 90 13.81 -10.23 24.95
CA ALA A 90 14.19 -8.85 24.69
C ALA A 90 13.93 -8.51 23.22
N TYR A 91 13.41 -7.30 22.99
CA TYR A 91 13.14 -6.76 21.67
C TYR A 91 13.99 -5.50 21.47
N LEU A 92 14.76 -5.46 20.38
CA LEU A 92 15.62 -4.35 20.01
C LEU A 92 15.27 -3.89 18.59
N ALA A 93 14.83 -2.65 18.41
CA ALA A 93 14.51 -2.09 17.10
C ALA A 93 15.80 -1.81 16.30
N ILE A 94 15.80 -2.17 15.02
CA ILE A 94 16.94 -1.93 14.12
C ILE A 94 16.87 -0.55 13.46
N ASN A 95 15.68 -0.15 13.03
CA ASN A 95 15.43 1.00 12.16
C ASN A 95 14.15 1.71 12.61
N GLU A 96 13.78 2.79 11.89
CA GLU A 96 12.52 3.50 12.14
C GLU A 96 11.29 2.64 11.80
N ILE A 97 10.12 3.16 12.17
CA ILE A 97 8.83 2.48 12.01
C ILE A 97 8.57 2.20 10.53
N CYS A 98 8.25 0.95 10.21
CA CYS A 98 7.98 0.42 8.87
C CYS A 98 9.07 0.71 7.83
N GLU A 99 10.31 0.98 8.25
CA GLU A 99 11.41 1.19 7.33
C GLU A 99 11.96 -0.16 6.85
N ASN A 100 11.94 -0.39 5.53
CA ASN A 100 12.53 -1.58 4.94
C ASN A 100 14.06 -1.58 5.06
N ILE A 101 14.65 -2.68 5.55
CA ILE A 101 16.11 -2.83 5.59
C ILE A 101 16.59 -3.21 4.20
N VAL A 102 17.10 -2.26 3.43
CA VAL A 102 17.60 -2.49 2.06
C VAL A 102 19.07 -2.89 2.08
N GLY A 103 19.36 -4.04 1.46
CA GLY A 103 20.71 -4.55 1.29
C GLY A 103 21.36 -5.10 2.57
N PRO A 104 22.55 -5.69 2.45
CA PRO A 104 23.20 -6.36 3.55
C PRO A 104 23.70 -5.37 4.62
N LYS A 105 23.38 -5.64 5.88
CA LYS A 105 23.83 -4.89 7.06
C LYS A 105 24.36 -5.83 8.14
N LYS A 106 25.26 -5.31 8.98
CA LYS A 106 25.83 -6.05 10.12
C LYS A 106 25.52 -5.34 11.42
N TYR A 107 25.11 -6.11 12.41
CA TYR A 107 24.78 -5.63 13.74
C TYR A 107 25.51 -6.44 14.80
N VAL A 108 25.68 -5.85 15.99
CA VAL A 108 26.24 -6.52 17.15
C VAL A 108 25.24 -6.42 18.30
N VAL A 109 24.83 -7.57 18.84
CA VAL A 109 24.09 -7.64 20.10
C VAL A 109 25.06 -7.89 21.23
N LYS A 110 24.98 -7.06 22.27
CA LYS A 110 25.70 -7.25 23.53
C LYS A 110 24.71 -7.39 24.68
N ALA A 111 25.05 -8.19 25.68
CA ALA A 111 24.29 -8.27 26.92
C ALA A 111 25.20 -8.07 28.13
N PHE A 112 24.68 -7.37 29.14
CA PHE A 112 25.39 -7.04 30.37
C PHE A 112 24.57 -7.43 31.60
N ILE A 113 25.26 -7.98 32.60
CA ILE A 113 24.73 -8.26 33.94
C ILE A 113 25.74 -7.66 34.93
N ASP A 114 25.28 -6.82 35.86
CA ASP A 114 26.14 -6.05 36.78
C ASP A 114 27.28 -5.30 36.07
N ASP A 115 26.97 -4.73 34.90
CA ASP A 115 27.90 -3.99 34.03
C ASP A 115 29.06 -4.83 33.46
N GLU A 116 29.06 -6.15 33.64
CA GLU A 116 29.96 -7.08 32.94
C GLU A 116 29.34 -7.57 31.63
N GLU A 117 30.11 -7.53 30.53
CA GLU A 117 29.68 -8.07 29.23
C GLU A 117 29.64 -9.60 29.30
N VAL A 118 28.44 -10.17 29.23
CA VAL A 118 28.21 -11.63 29.29
C VAL A 118 27.88 -12.23 27.93
N LEU A 119 27.58 -11.40 26.92
CA LEU A 119 27.30 -11.82 25.55
C LEU A 119 27.80 -10.80 24.55
N ARG A 120 28.38 -11.29 23.46
CA ARG A 120 28.59 -10.54 22.21
C ARG A 120 28.29 -11.44 21.02
N ARG A 121 27.35 -11.05 20.17
CA ARG A 121 26.97 -11.79 18.96
C ARG A 121 26.86 -10.86 17.78
N GLU A 122 27.49 -11.24 16.67
CA GLU A 122 27.32 -10.57 15.39
C GLU A 122 26.11 -11.17 14.66
N ILE A 123 25.32 -10.29 14.05
CA ILE A 123 24.13 -10.63 13.28
C ILE A 123 24.32 -10.04 11.90
N ASN A 124 24.30 -10.91 10.89
CA ASN A 124 24.34 -10.50 9.49
C ASN A 124 22.91 -10.54 8.96
N VAL A 125 22.47 -9.42 8.41
CA VAL A 125 21.14 -9.24 7.82
C VAL A 125 21.35 -9.00 6.33
N LYS A 126 20.67 -9.75 5.45
CA LYS A 126 20.73 -9.56 4.00
C LYS A 126 19.81 -8.45 3.53
N GLY A 127 18.74 -8.20 4.28
CA GLY A 127 17.74 -7.19 3.99
C GLY A 127 16.58 -7.73 3.17
N VAL A 128 15.70 -6.83 2.76
CA VAL A 128 14.54 -7.14 1.91
C VAL A 128 15.02 -7.62 0.55
N SER A 129 14.36 -8.66 0.04
CA SER A 129 14.59 -9.20 -1.29
C SER A 129 13.34 -9.97 -1.70
N GLY A 130 13.06 -10.02 -2.99
CA GLY A 130 11.93 -10.77 -3.51
C GLY A 130 11.32 -10.11 -4.73
N SER A 131 10.01 -10.25 -4.90
CA SER A 131 9.29 -9.73 -6.06
C SER A 131 7.90 -9.25 -5.68
N ILE A 132 7.40 -8.30 -6.47
CA ILE A 132 6.03 -7.81 -6.40
C ILE A 132 5.45 -7.87 -7.80
N ARG A 133 4.18 -8.27 -7.89
CA ARG A 133 3.43 -8.26 -9.14
C ARG A 133 2.02 -7.77 -8.88
N ILE A 134 1.55 -6.87 -9.72
CA ILE A 134 0.12 -6.52 -9.76
C ILE A 134 -0.61 -7.62 -10.55
N LEU A 135 -1.61 -8.22 -9.93
CA LEU A 135 -2.40 -9.30 -10.52
C LEU A 135 -3.62 -8.76 -11.26
N ASN A 136 -4.33 -7.80 -10.65
CA ASN A 136 -5.52 -7.20 -11.23
C ASN A 136 -5.86 -5.87 -10.52
N THR A 137 -6.73 -5.08 -11.13
CA THR A 137 -7.46 -3.98 -10.50
C THR A 137 -8.92 -4.38 -10.28
N SER A 138 -9.57 -3.77 -9.30
CA SER A 138 -11.02 -3.90 -9.13
C SER A 138 -11.66 -2.53 -9.26
N ILE A 139 -12.86 -2.53 -9.84
CA ILE A 139 -13.68 -1.34 -9.99
C ILE A 139 -14.84 -1.44 -9.02
N SER A 140 -15.07 -0.39 -8.24
CA SER A 140 -16.29 -0.21 -7.47
C SER A 140 -17.15 0.87 -8.11
N VAL A 141 -18.44 0.88 -7.73
CA VAL A 141 -19.38 1.87 -8.22
C VAL A 141 -19.70 2.83 -7.09
N ILE A 142 -19.20 4.04 -7.19
CA ILE A 142 -19.56 5.13 -6.30
C ILE A 142 -20.91 5.67 -6.74
N THR A 143 -21.80 5.92 -5.79
CA THR A 143 -23.09 6.56 -6.07
C THR A 143 -23.10 7.94 -5.43
N HIS A 144 -23.16 8.98 -6.25
CA HIS A 144 -23.31 10.36 -5.79
C HIS A 144 -24.65 10.94 -6.21
N MET A 145 -25.07 11.97 -5.48
CA MET A 145 -26.30 12.72 -5.73
C MET A 145 -25.94 14.06 -6.36
N LEU A 146 -26.38 14.29 -7.60
CA LEU A 146 -26.27 15.59 -8.26
C LEU A 146 -27.66 16.21 -8.39
N GLY A 147 -28.08 16.93 -7.34
CA GLY A 147 -29.46 17.36 -7.18
C GLY A 147 -30.37 16.17 -6.83
N ASN A 148 -31.40 15.93 -7.65
CA ASN A 148 -32.35 14.82 -7.46
C ASN A 148 -31.99 13.55 -8.27
N ILE A 149 -30.84 13.54 -8.95
CA ILE A 149 -30.41 12.43 -9.82
C ILE A 149 -29.32 11.64 -9.11
N LYS A 150 -29.50 10.31 -9.06
CA LYS A 150 -28.46 9.36 -8.66
C LYS A 150 -27.55 9.09 -9.85
N GLU A 151 -26.29 9.42 -9.70
CA GLU A 151 -25.25 9.06 -10.65
C GLU A 151 -24.46 7.88 -10.10
N LYS A 152 -24.09 6.96 -10.98
CA LYS A 152 -23.25 5.80 -10.68
C LYS A 152 -21.97 5.96 -11.46
N GLU A 153 -20.84 5.97 -10.77
CA GLU A 153 -19.54 6.23 -11.35
C GLU A 153 -18.62 5.04 -11.02
N PRO A 154 -18.14 4.31 -12.05
CA PRO A 154 -17.14 3.29 -11.84
C PRO A 154 -15.79 3.96 -11.51
N LYS A 155 -15.13 3.52 -10.44
CA LYS A 155 -13.76 3.92 -10.10
C LYS A 155 -12.92 2.68 -9.85
N ILE A 156 -11.68 2.68 -10.36
CA ILE A 156 -10.67 1.73 -9.95
C ILE A 156 -10.25 2.11 -8.53
N ASP A 157 -10.67 1.33 -7.54
CA ASP A 157 -10.46 1.65 -6.13
C ASP A 157 -9.62 0.61 -5.39
N LYS A 158 -9.29 -0.52 -6.04
CA LYS A 158 -8.47 -1.57 -5.45
C LYS A 158 -7.49 -2.16 -6.46
N ILE A 159 -6.32 -2.55 -5.95
CA ILE A 159 -5.30 -3.29 -6.68
C ILE A 159 -5.01 -4.57 -5.91
N LEU A 160 -5.11 -5.71 -6.58
CA LEU A 160 -4.66 -6.98 -6.03
C LEU A 160 -3.21 -7.21 -6.45
N ILE A 161 -2.34 -7.38 -5.46
CA ILE A 161 -0.92 -7.67 -5.68
C ILE A 161 -0.54 -9.03 -5.11
N GLU A 162 0.51 -9.61 -5.65
CA GLU A 162 1.22 -10.74 -5.09
C GLU A 162 2.61 -10.26 -4.69
N VAL A 163 2.98 -10.52 -3.44
CA VAL A 163 4.26 -10.13 -2.86
C VAL A 163 4.97 -11.38 -2.37
N GLU A 164 6.20 -11.56 -2.80
CA GLU A 164 7.10 -12.60 -2.31
C GLU A 164 8.26 -11.94 -1.59
N ASN A 165 8.49 -12.31 -0.34
CA ASN A 165 9.65 -11.88 0.44
C ASN A 165 10.63 -13.04 0.61
N THR A 166 11.68 -13.07 -0.22
CA THR A 166 12.79 -14.02 -0.12
C THR A 166 13.95 -13.51 0.75
N GLY A 167 13.81 -12.31 1.32
CA GLY A 167 14.77 -11.72 2.25
C GLY A 167 14.75 -12.41 3.62
N ASP A 168 15.59 -11.92 4.53
CA ASP A 168 15.69 -12.39 5.92
C ASP A 168 15.11 -11.40 6.94
N VAL A 169 14.37 -10.39 6.45
CA VAL A 169 13.70 -9.36 7.27
C VAL A 169 12.25 -9.15 6.79
N PRO A 170 11.35 -8.68 7.67
CA PRO A 170 10.00 -8.29 7.24
C PRO A 170 10.04 -7.22 6.13
N LEU A 171 9.13 -7.33 5.17
CA LEU A 171 8.89 -6.36 4.11
C LEU A 171 7.63 -5.56 4.42
N TYR A 172 7.78 -4.27 4.71
CA TYR A 172 6.68 -3.37 5.01
C TYR A 172 6.09 -2.77 3.73
N LEU A 173 4.77 -2.78 3.66
CA LEU A 173 3.96 -2.22 2.58
C LEU A 173 3.40 -0.83 2.90
N ALA A 174 3.04 -0.59 4.17
CA ALA A 174 2.52 0.70 4.63
C ALA A 174 2.77 0.92 6.13
N CYS A 175 2.64 2.17 6.55
CA CYS A 175 2.50 2.62 7.93
C CYS A 175 1.43 3.71 7.96
N PRO A 176 0.66 3.87 9.04
CA PRO A 176 -0.32 4.96 9.19
C PRO A 176 0.19 6.37 8.87
N LEU A 177 1.50 6.61 8.96
CA LEU A 177 2.13 7.92 8.72
C LEU A 177 3.00 8.00 7.46
N PHE A 178 3.45 6.86 6.92
CA PHE A 178 4.40 6.81 5.80
C PHE A 178 4.22 5.52 5.00
N ASN A 179 4.24 5.61 3.67
CA ASN A 179 4.26 4.41 2.83
C ASN A 179 5.69 4.15 2.34
N PRO A 180 6.37 3.09 2.82
CA PRO A 180 7.69 2.70 2.29
C PRO A 180 7.59 2.17 0.85
N VAL A 181 6.37 1.90 0.40
CA VAL A 181 6.02 1.51 -0.97
C VAL A 181 5.32 2.67 -1.66
N VAL A 182 5.78 3.00 -2.86
CA VAL A 182 5.14 4.01 -3.70
C VAL A 182 4.25 3.29 -4.69
N LEU A 183 2.95 3.56 -4.63
CA LEU A 183 2.02 3.28 -5.72
C LEU A 183 1.88 4.56 -6.54
N SER A 184 1.99 4.47 -7.86
CA SER A 184 1.71 5.58 -8.76
C SER A 184 0.79 5.15 -9.90
N VAL A 185 0.06 6.13 -10.44
CA VAL A 185 -0.71 6.01 -11.68
C VAL A 185 -0.21 7.07 -12.65
N ASP A 186 0.22 6.63 -13.84
CA ASP A 186 0.78 7.51 -14.88
C ASP A 186 1.91 8.42 -14.39
N GLY A 187 2.72 7.90 -13.45
CA GLY A 187 3.83 8.62 -12.81
C GLY A 187 3.43 9.50 -11.62
N ASN A 188 2.14 9.65 -11.33
CA ASN A 188 1.64 10.42 -10.18
C ASN A 188 1.45 9.52 -8.95
N PRO A 189 2.03 9.85 -7.79
CA PRO A 189 1.84 9.06 -6.57
C PRO A 189 0.38 8.99 -6.13
N LEU A 190 -0.04 7.82 -5.65
CA LEU A 190 -1.36 7.56 -5.09
C LEU A 190 -1.25 7.13 -3.62
N PHE A 191 -2.21 7.59 -2.83
CA PHE A 191 -2.40 7.09 -1.48
C PHE A 191 -3.19 5.79 -1.50
N PHE A 192 -2.74 4.83 -0.72
CA PHE A 192 -3.40 3.53 -0.58
C PHE A 192 -3.28 2.99 0.84
N THR A 193 -4.15 2.03 1.16
CA THR A 193 -4.11 1.25 2.40
C THR A 193 -4.05 -0.23 2.04
N PRO A 194 -2.98 -0.95 2.41
CA PRO A 194 -2.92 -2.38 2.19
C PRO A 194 -3.76 -3.13 3.23
N SER A 195 -4.35 -4.24 2.82
CA SER A 195 -5.00 -5.21 3.72
C SER A 195 -4.02 -5.90 4.68
N LYS A 196 -2.71 -5.83 4.40
CA LYS A 196 -1.64 -6.34 5.24
C LYS A 196 -0.43 -5.40 5.21
N GLU A 197 0.07 -5.02 6.38
CA GLU A 197 1.15 -4.01 6.50
C GLU A 197 2.55 -4.59 6.33
N ALA A 198 2.76 -5.86 6.66
CA ALA A 198 4.07 -6.51 6.60
C ALA A 198 4.00 -7.94 6.03
N ILE A 199 4.97 -8.28 5.18
CA ILE A 199 5.16 -9.62 4.61
C ILE A 199 6.40 -10.25 5.25
N MET A 200 6.22 -11.38 5.94
CA MET A 200 7.31 -12.02 6.68
C MET A 200 8.32 -12.70 5.76
N PRO A 201 9.58 -12.87 6.21
CA PRO A 201 10.59 -13.64 5.48
C PRO A 201 10.10 -15.02 5.03
N GLY A 202 10.46 -15.41 3.81
CA GLY A 202 10.09 -16.70 3.22
C GLY A 202 8.61 -16.84 2.84
N SER A 203 7.82 -15.78 2.95
CA SER A 203 6.38 -15.80 2.66
C SER A 203 6.08 -15.29 1.25
N ARG A 204 5.02 -15.85 0.66
CA ARG A 204 4.38 -15.34 -0.55
C ARG A 204 2.90 -15.11 -0.28
N GLU A 205 2.44 -13.89 -0.49
CA GLU A 205 1.11 -13.47 -0.07
C GLU A 205 0.41 -12.63 -1.14
N ARG A 206 -0.92 -12.70 -1.14
CA ARG A 206 -1.76 -11.80 -1.94
C ARG A 206 -2.29 -10.70 -1.05
N VAL A 207 -2.09 -9.46 -1.46
CA VAL A 207 -2.47 -8.28 -0.69
C VAL A 207 -3.35 -7.41 -1.56
N GLU A 208 -4.50 -7.01 -1.01
CA GLU A 208 -5.32 -5.96 -1.61
C GLU A 208 -4.82 -4.59 -1.15
N LEU A 209 -4.65 -3.66 -2.08
CA LEU A 209 -4.38 -2.25 -1.84
C LEU A 209 -5.65 -1.46 -2.16
N SER A 210 -6.23 -0.79 -1.17
CA SER A 210 -7.36 0.12 -1.37
C SER A 210 -6.84 1.52 -1.71
N ILE A 211 -7.23 2.08 -2.84
CA ILE A 211 -6.81 3.40 -3.34
C ILE A 211 -7.76 4.46 -2.76
N PHE A 212 -7.19 5.52 -2.18
CA PHE A 212 -7.99 6.65 -1.71
C PHE A 212 -8.45 7.52 -2.89
N GLY A 213 -9.75 7.82 -2.97
CA GLY A 213 -10.35 8.64 -4.04
C GLY A 213 -10.64 7.89 -5.36
N GLY A 214 -10.00 6.74 -5.56
CA GLY A 214 -10.13 5.95 -6.80
C GLY A 214 -9.48 6.61 -8.02
N VAL A 215 -9.41 5.84 -9.10
CA VAL A 215 -8.92 6.30 -10.42
C VAL A 215 -10.03 6.10 -11.44
N ASP A 216 -10.23 7.10 -12.30
CA ASP A 216 -11.20 7.02 -13.40
C ASP A 216 -10.83 5.92 -14.39
N PRO A 217 -11.77 5.08 -14.85
CA PRO A 217 -11.50 4.04 -15.84
C PRO A 217 -11.77 4.53 -17.28
N ASP A 218 -11.78 5.84 -17.50
CA ASP A 218 -12.05 6.51 -18.78
C ASP A 218 -10.91 6.38 -19.77
N GLU A 219 -9.69 6.29 -19.23
CA GLU A 219 -8.46 6.29 -20.00
C GLU A 219 -7.62 5.06 -19.67
N ARG A 220 -6.60 4.86 -20.51
CA ARG A 220 -5.59 3.85 -20.25
C ARG A 220 -4.66 4.36 -19.15
N HIS A 221 -4.48 3.57 -18.11
CA HIS A 221 -3.63 3.93 -16.97
C HIS A 221 -2.49 2.94 -16.79
N VAL A 222 -1.33 3.44 -16.35
CA VAL A 222 -0.17 2.64 -15.95
C VAL A 222 0.02 2.75 -14.44
N PHE A 223 -0.38 1.69 -13.73
CA PHE A 223 -0.08 1.53 -12.31
C PHE A 223 1.35 1.03 -12.15
N THR A 224 2.13 1.64 -11.26
CA THR A 224 3.46 1.16 -10.90
C THR A 224 3.58 1.06 -9.40
N ILE A 225 4.03 -0.10 -8.91
CA ILE A 225 4.43 -0.28 -7.51
C ILE A 225 5.95 -0.29 -7.44
N SER A 226 6.49 0.56 -6.58
CA SER A 226 7.92 0.71 -6.33
C SER A 226 8.23 0.48 -4.88
N VAL A 227 9.17 -0.43 -4.62
CA VAL A 227 9.65 -0.75 -3.26
C VAL A 227 11.17 -0.76 -3.28
N SER A 228 11.79 0.02 -2.42
CA SER A 228 13.25 0.10 -2.35
C SER A 228 13.86 -1.29 -2.12
N GLY A 229 14.79 -1.70 -2.99
CA GLY A 229 15.42 -3.02 -2.94
C GLY A 229 14.66 -4.14 -3.66
N ILE A 230 13.49 -3.86 -4.25
CA ILE A 230 12.71 -4.79 -5.09
C ILE A 230 12.45 -4.13 -6.44
N GLU A 231 12.36 -4.92 -7.51
CA GLU A 231 12.04 -4.40 -8.84
C GLU A 231 10.64 -3.78 -8.89
N ASN A 232 10.48 -2.74 -9.72
CA ASN A 232 9.19 -2.10 -9.94
C ASN A 232 8.22 -3.04 -10.65
N ALA A 233 6.95 -2.98 -10.27
CA ALA A 233 5.88 -3.78 -10.85
C ALA A 233 4.88 -2.89 -11.63
N PRO A 234 4.99 -2.79 -12.96
CA PRO A 234 4.03 -2.06 -13.79
C PRO A 234 2.80 -2.92 -14.13
N TYR A 235 1.66 -2.27 -14.29
CA TYR A 235 0.40 -2.87 -14.75
C TYR A 235 -0.42 -1.85 -15.53
N ILE A 236 -1.02 -2.30 -16.62
CA ILE A 236 -1.80 -1.44 -17.51
C ILE A 236 -3.27 -1.81 -17.36
N THR A 237 -4.12 -0.81 -17.13
CA THR A 237 -5.56 -0.95 -17.31
C THR A 237 -5.98 -0.34 -18.64
N GLU A 238 -6.88 -1.00 -19.33
CA GLU A 238 -7.57 -0.42 -20.48
C GLU A 238 -8.81 0.34 -19.99
N PRO A 239 -9.22 1.39 -20.70
CA PRO A 239 -10.46 2.09 -20.39
C PRO A 239 -11.68 1.19 -20.61
N LEU A 240 -12.82 1.54 -20.00
CA LEU A 240 -14.10 0.91 -20.32
C LEU A 240 -14.46 1.16 -21.79
N ARG A 241 -15.04 0.16 -22.48
CA ARG A 241 -15.36 0.25 -23.90
C ARG A 241 -16.80 -0.18 -24.18
N PRO A 242 -17.80 0.66 -23.84
CA PRO A 242 -19.16 0.40 -24.28
C PRO A 242 -19.26 0.43 -25.81
N GLU A 243 -20.23 -0.27 -26.38
CA GLU A 243 -20.57 -0.12 -27.79
C GLU A 243 -21.37 1.18 -27.98
N VAL A 244 -20.94 2.04 -28.89
CA VAL A 244 -21.61 3.31 -29.19
C VAL A 244 -21.93 3.36 -30.69
N ARG A 245 -23.11 3.84 -31.05
CA ARG A 245 -23.49 4.09 -32.44
C ARG A 245 -24.22 5.42 -32.56
N ILE A 246 -23.90 6.16 -33.61
CA ILE A 246 -24.66 7.36 -34.01
C ILE A 246 -25.75 6.90 -34.97
N ASP A 247 -27.01 7.05 -34.57
CA ASP A 247 -28.15 6.65 -35.37
C ASP A 247 -28.62 7.76 -36.30
N GLU A 248 -28.63 9.00 -35.81
CA GLU A 248 -29.14 10.15 -36.54
C GLU A 248 -28.43 11.44 -36.10
N VAL A 249 -28.17 12.33 -37.06
CA VAL A 249 -27.65 13.68 -36.83
C VAL A 249 -28.54 14.68 -37.56
N LYS A 250 -29.18 15.61 -36.83
CA LYS A 250 -29.90 16.74 -37.41
C LYS A 250 -29.19 18.05 -37.11
N LEU A 251 -28.98 18.81 -38.18
CA LEU A 251 -28.39 20.13 -38.14
C LEU A 251 -29.42 21.16 -38.60
N GLY A 252 -29.52 22.25 -37.85
CA GLY A 252 -30.30 23.43 -38.21
C GLY A 252 -29.40 24.55 -38.71
N TYR A 253 -29.98 25.50 -39.43
CA TYR A 253 -29.31 26.74 -39.81
C TYR A 253 -30.09 27.94 -39.28
N GLU A 254 -29.44 28.79 -38.49
CA GLU A 254 -30.03 30.00 -37.94
C GLU A 254 -29.69 31.21 -38.82
N ASN A 255 -30.70 31.75 -39.50
CA ASN A 255 -30.53 32.87 -40.44
C ASN A 255 -30.02 34.16 -39.77
N PHE A 256 -30.40 34.42 -38.51
CA PHE A 256 -30.03 35.64 -37.79
C PHE A 256 -28.53 35.67 -37.48
N SER A 257 -28.00 34.60 -36.89
CA SER A 257 -26.57 34.46 -36.58
C SER A 257 -25.74 33.94 -37.75
N ARG A 258 -26.40 33.60 -38.88
CA ARG A 258 -25.80 32.95 -40.06
C ARG A 258 -24.94 31.75 -39.69
N SER A 259 -25.42 30.96 -38.73
CA SER A 259 -24.66 29.86 -38.14
C SER A 259 -25.45 28.55 -38.21
N TRP A 260 -24.74 27.46 -38.43
CA TRP A 260 -25.24 26.11 -38.26
C TRP A 260 -25.28 25.76 -36.78
N PHE A 261 -26.30 25.03 -36.37
CA PHE A 261 -26.38 24.50 -35.02
C PHE A 261 -26.84 23.06 -35.00
N MET A 262 -26.56 22.39 -33.90
CA MET A 262 -26.96 21.02 -33.69
C MET A 262 -28.38 20.98 -33.14
N GLU A 263 -29.34 20.48 -33.93
CA GLU A 263 -30.71 20.31 -33.44
C GLU A 263 -30.78 19.11 -32.49
N ASN A 264 -30.45 17.94 -33.01
CA ASN A 264 -30.36 16.73 -32.20
C ASN A 264 -29.39 15.70 -32.79
N ILE A 265 -28.86 14.86 -31.91
CA ILE A 265 -28.08 13.68 -32.26
C ILE A 265 -28.64 12.51 -31.47
N THR A 266 -29.07 11.48 -32.18
CA THR A 266 -29.55 10.24 -31.57
C THR A 266 -28.41 9.23 -31.53
N ILE A 267 -28.12 8.75 -30.33
CA ILE A 267 -27.01 7.84 -30.03
C ILE A 267 -27.59 6.61 -29.36
N THR A 268 -27.19 5.43 -29.79
CA THR A 268 -27.46 4.17 -29.08
C THR A 268 -26.18 3.70 -28.40
N ILE A 269 -26.28 3.42 -27.11
CA ILE A 269 -25.19 2.96 -26.25
C ILE A 269 -25.57 1.60 -25.69
N ARG A 270 -24.72 0.61 -25.91
CA ARG A 270 -24.87 -0.73 -25.34
C ARG A 270 -23.71 -1.02 -24.40
N ASN A 271 -24.04 -1.28 -23.14
CA ASN A 271 -23.05 -1.53 -22.12
C ASN A 271 -22.66 -3.01 -22.09
N THR A 272 -21.49 -3.30 -22.64
CA THR A 272 -20.86 -4.63 -22.65
C THR A 272 -19.99 -4.89 -21.41
N GLU A 273 -19.81 -3.89 -20.56
CA GLU A 273 -18.97 -3.97 -19.37
C GLU A 273 -19.74 -4.55 -18.17
N ALA A 274 -18.99 -5.00 -17.16
CA ALA A 274 -19.55 -5.48 -15.90
C ALA A 274 -20.04 -4.36 -14.97
N TYR A 275 -19.81 -3.10 -15.33
CA TYR A 275 -20.09 -1.92 -14.49
C TYR A 275 -21.01 -0.93 -15.22
N PRO A 276 -21.81 -0.12 -14.50
CA PRO A 276 -22.60 0.94 -15.11
C PRO A 276 -21.72 1.95 -15.86
N ILE A 277 -22.17 2.39 -17.03
CA ILE A 277 -21.51 3.41 -17.83
C ILE A 277 -22.18 4.75 -17.58
N GLY A 278 -21.44 5.69 -16.99
CA GLY A 278 -21.93 7.04 -16.72
C GLY A 278 -22.01 7.86 -18.00
N LEU A 279 -23.17 8.43 -18.30
CA LEU A 279 -23.36 9.24 -19.52
C LEU A 279 -22.79 10.65 -19.41
N HIS A 280 -22.33 11.06 -18.23
CA HIS A 280 -21.69 12.36 -18.02
C HIS A 280 -20.26 12.43 -18.57
N HIS A 281 -19.64 11.27 -18.86
CA HIS A 281 -18.36 11.15 -19.57
C HIS A 281 -18.51 11.20 -21.10
N LEU A 282 -19.72 11.45 -21.61
CA LEU A 282 -19.96 11.61 -23.03
C LEU A 282 -19.32 12.92 -23.50
N GLU A 283 -18.37 12.81 -24.42
CA GLU A 283 -17.76 13.93 -25.11
C GLU A 283 -18.24 13.95 -26.56
N MET A 284 -18.55 15.14 -27.08
CA MET A 284 -18.97 15.29 -28.46
C MET A 284 -18.22 16.43 -29.14
N TYR A 285 -17.89 16.22 -30.41
CA TYR A 285 -17.12 17.13 -31.23
C TYR A 285 -17.77 17.29 -32.59
N ALA A 286 -17.78 18.50 -33.12
CA ALA A 286 -18.18 18.81 -34.49
C ALA A 286 -16.99 19.47 -35.22
N ASN A 287 -16.44 18.81 -36.24
CA ASN A 287 -15.18 19.20 -36.88
C ASN A 287 -14.08 19.53 -35.84
N ASP A 288 -13.81 18.59 -34.92
CA ASP A 288 -12.87 18.71 -33.79
C ASP A 288 -13.17 19.81 -32.74
N LYS A 289 -14.29 20.54 -32.85
CA LYS A 289 -14.71 21.48 -31.81
C LYS A 289 -15.58 20.79 -30.77
N PHE A 290 -15.08 20.74 -29.54
CA PHE A 290 -15.80 20.20 -28.40
C PHE A 290 -17.08 20.99 -28.12
N PHE A 291 -18.15 20.27 -27.78
CA PHE A 291 -19.33 20.85 -27.15
C PHE A 291 -19.83 19.92 -26.06
N LEU A 292 -20.37 20.51 -25.00
CA LEU A 292 -20.81 19.79 -23.82
C LEU A 292 -22.22 19.21 -24.05
N PRO A 293 -22.41 17.89 -24.14
CA PRO A 293 -23.74 17.30 -24.22
C PRO A 293 -24.42 17.35 -22.86
N PHE A 294 -25.66 17.86 -22.80
CA PHE A 294 -26.46 17.80 -21.58
C PHE A 294 -27.16 16.46 -21.47
N VAL A 295 -26.40 15.40 -21.16
CA VAL A 295 -26.91 14.04 -20.93
C VAL A 295 -26.57 13.61 -19.51
N ARG A 296 -27.55 13.01 -18.82
CA ARG A 296 -27.38 12.48 -17.46
C ARG A 296 -27.87 11.05 -17.35
N GLY A 297 -27.43 10.39 -16.28
CA GLY A 297 -27.76 9.02 -15.95
C GLY A 297 -26.68 8.04 -16.37
N PHE A 298 -27.03 6.77 -16.40
CA PHE A 298 -26.12 5.68 -16.71
C PHE A 298 -26.82 4.60 -17.55
N VAL A 299 -26.02 3.68 -18.10
CA VAL A 299 -26.45 2.46 -18.78
C VAL A 299 -25.95 1.27 -17.94
N ASN A 300 -26.85 0.42 -17.43
CA ASN A 300 -26.46 -0.72 -16.59
C ASN A 300 -25.77 -1.81 -17.40
N PRO A 301 -25.02 -2.73 -16.75
CA PRO A 301 -24.43 -3.89 -17.43
C PRO A 301 -25.45 -4.67 -18.25
N GLY A 302 -25.15 -4.92 -19.52
CA GLY A 302 -26.03 -5.63 -20.47
C GLY A 302 -27.22 -4.81 -21.00
N GLU A 303 -27.41 -3.56 -20.56
CA GLU A 303 -28.45 -2.66 -21.05
C GLU A 303 -28.04 -2.01 -22.37
N GLU A 304 -29.03 -1.80 -23.25
CA GLU A 304 -28.92 -0.93 -24.41
C GLU A 304 -29.87 0.26 -24.21
N LYS A 305 -29.36 1.47 -24.48
CA LYS A 305 -30.09 2.71 -24.27
C LYS A 305 -29.86 3.67 -25.42
N THR A 306 -30.95 4.14 -26.00
CA THR A 306 -30.95 5.24 -26.97
C THR A 306 -31.16 6.56 -26.24
N VAL A 307 -30.30 7.53 -26.53
CA VAL A 307 -30.38 8.90 -26.01
C VAL A 307 -30.37 9.89 -27.17
N THR A 308 -31.24 10.89 -27.10
CA THR A 308 -31.22 12.01 -28.02
C THR A 308 -30.64 13.21 -27.30
N VAL A 309 -29.54 13.73 -27.85
CA VAL A 309 -28.78 14.84 -27.30
C VAL A 309 -29.04 16.07 -28.16
N GLY A 310 -29.56 17.13 -27.54
CA GLY A 310 -29.62 18.46 -28.14
C GLY A 310 -28.58 19.37 -27.50
N GLY A 311 -28.11 20.39 -28.23
CA GLY A 311 -27.15 21.35 -27.69
C GLY A 311 -27.22 22.69 -28.40
N THR A 312 -27.08 23.78 -27.65
CA THR A 312 -26.89 25.12 -28.22
C THR A 312 -25.43 25.30 -28.64
N PHE A 313 -25.04 24.64 -29.73
CA PHE A 313 -23.71 24.78 -30.32
C PHE A 313 -23.84 25.41 -31.70
N TYR A 314 -23.22 26.57 -31.91
CA TYR A 314 -23.28 27.31 -33.17
C TYR A 314 -21.91 27.36 -33.83
N VAL A 315 -21.86 27.01 -35.12
CA VAL A 315 -20.66 27.11 -35.96
C VAL A 315 -20.98 27.82 -37.27
N LYS A 316 -20.03 28.60 -37.77
CA LYS A 316 -20.22 29.36 -39.02
C LYS A 316 -20.33 28.45 -40.25
N GLU A 317 -19.57 27.36 -40.24
CA GLU A 317 -19.52 26.38 -41.33
C GLU A 317 -20.33 25.15 -40.94
N LYS A 318 -20.98 24.53 -41.93
CA LYS A 318 -21.72 23.29 -41.73
C LYS A 318 -20.73 22.22 -41.27
N PRO A 319 -20.96 21.55 -40.12
CA PRO A 319 -20.16 20.38 -39.74
C PRO A 319 -20.16 19.35 -40.87
N SER A 320 -19.00 18.80 -41.17
CA SER A 320 -18.83 17.66 -42.09
C SER A 320 -18.69 16.36 -41.32
N GLU A 321 -18.34 16.42 -40.04
CA GLU A 321 -18.26 15.27 -39.15
C GLU A 321 -18.73 15.59 -37.73
N ILE A 322 -19.30 14.55 -37.10
CA ILE A 322 -19.53 14.48 -35.66
C ILE A 322 -18.70 13.32 -35.10
N LYS A 323 -17.96 13.59 -34.04
CA LYS A 323 -17.23 12.58 -33.28
C LYS A 323 -17.80 12.50 -31.87
N ILE A 324 -18.02 11.29 -31.39
CA ILE A 324 -18.49 11.02 -30.04
C ILE A 324 -17.48 10.12 -29.36
N LYS A 325 -17.06 10.51 -28.17
CA LYS A 325 -16.21 9.72 -27.29
C LYS A 325 -16.95 9.43 -25.99
N LEU A 326 -16.89 8.19 -25.54
CA LEU A 326 -17.45 7.74 -24.27
C LEU A 326 -16.50 6.69 -23.70
N TYR A 327 -15.79 7.05 -22.63
CA TYR A 327 -14.65 6.27 -22.12
C TYR A 327 -13.65 5.97 -23.26
N GLY A 328 -13.26 4.70 -23.43
CA GLY A 328 -12.35 4.24 -24.46
C GLY A 328 -12.96 4.04 -25.85
N THR A 329 -14.25 4.35 -26.04
CA THR A 329 -14.93 4.19 -27.33
C THR A 329 -15.05 5.52 -28.04
N GLU A 330 -14.61 5.58 -29.29
CA GLU A 330 -14.77 6.72 -30.19
C GLU A 330 -15.51 6.29 -31.46
N VAL A 331 -16.51 7.05 -31.87
CA VAL A 331 -17.22 6.87 -33.14
C VAL A 331 -17.31 8.17 -33.92
N VAL A 332 -17.17 8.06 -35.24
CA VAL A 332 -17.23 9.20 -36.16
C VAL A 332 -18.37 9.00 -37.14
N TYR A 333 -19.23 10.00 -37.25
CA TYR A 333 -20.29 10.10 -38.25
C TYR A 333 -19.94 11.20 -39.25
N ARG A 334 -19.86 10.83 -40.53
CA ARG A 334 -19.64 11.78 -41.62
C ARG A 334 -20.98 12.23 -42.19
N ILE A 335 -21.19 13.54 -42.19
CA ILE A 335 -22.40 14.16 -42.73
C ILE A 335 -22.23 14.21 -44.24
N SER A 336 -23.04 13.45 -44.96
CA SER A 336 -23.07 13.50 -46.43
C SER A 336 -23.46 14.90 -46.90
N GLU A 337 -22.76 15.42 -47.89
CA GLU A 337 -23.16 16.61 -48.64
C GLU A 337 -24.46 16.29 -49.38
N GLY A 338 -25.58 16.65 -48.75
CA GLY A 338 -26.90 16.71 -49.40
C GLY A 338 -27.12 18.06 -50.06
#